data_AF-L0DL81-F1
#
_entry.id   AF-L0DL81-F1
#
_cell.length_a   1.000
_cell.length_b   1.000
_cell.length_c   1.000
_cell.angle_alpha   90.00
_cell.angle_beta   90.00
_cell.angle_gamma   90.00
#
_symmetry.space_group_name_H-M   'P 1'
#
loop_
_entity.id
_entity.type
_entity.pdbx_description
1 polymer ?
#
loop_
_entity_poly.entity_id
_entity_poly.type
_entity_poly.pdbx_seq_one_letter_code
_entity_poly.pdbx_strand_id
1 'polypeptide(L)'
;MNDLISGQFAKLPREMLSKFEEFEKTTVQGDRQISQLSLQYKEDTIVLDVPTALPRKPSSSLTGCVVKQTNLDQFDAYRNFARRIIPSSLKTTGREVATDDDMAVLLIILEACTNNMNADRSMPTARIRQNWEILFANTDVMRPWCPRSYTALRDRLSEKDYIDWGDTHYLPGSMSPDGKGKTARRRASEALMNLLDNEKRRLQSGKAVVEPKMPDDERVFAVAFLE
;
A
#
# COMPACT_ATOMS: atom_id res chain seq x y z
N MET A 1 18.45 -41.21 -27.10
CA MET A 1 19.23 -39.97 -27.35
C MET A 1 18.21 -38.91 -27.67
N ASN A 2 18.01 -37.94 -26.78
CA ASN A 2 17.04 -36.86 -26.99
C ASN A 2 17.74 -35.71 -27.70
N ASP A 3 17.23 -35.36 -28.87
CA ASP A 3 17.65 -34.18 -29.61
C ASP A 3 17.29 -32.92 -28.83
N LEU A 4 18.31 -32.13 -28.47
CA LEU A 4 18.16 -30.80 -27.91
C LEU A 4 17.65 -29.87 -29.01
N ILE A 5 16.41 -29.40 -28.86
CA ILE A 5 15.79 -28.43 -29.75
C ILE A 5 16.56 -27.10 -29.63
N SER A 6 17.39 -26.83 -30.63
CA SER A 6 18.08 -25.56 -30.85
C SER A 6 17.05 -24.47 -31.18
N GLY A 7 16.63 -23.68 -30.20
CA GLY A 7 15.69 -22.58 -30.46
C GLY A 7 15.47 -21.55 -29.36
N GLN A 8 16.10 -21.67 -28.18
CA GLN A 8 15.96 -20.69 -27.11
C GLN A 8 17.28 -20.45 -26.38
N PHE A 9 18.31 -20.04 -27.12
CA PHE A 9 19.40 -19.32 -26.46
C PHE A 9 18.85 -17.95 -26.05
N ALA A 10 18.85 -17.69 -24.74
CA ALA A 10 18.51 -16.39 -24.18
C ALA A 10 19.28 -15.30 -24.93
N LYS A 11 18.58 -14.24 -25.35
CA LYS A 11 19.14 -13.13 -26.09
C LYS A 11 20.26 -12.50 -25.24
N LEU A 12 21.52 -12.80 -25.56
CA LEU A 12 22.64 -12.28 -24.80
C LEU A 12 22.70 -10.76 -24.96
N PRO A 13 22.94 -9.99 -23.87
CA PRO A 13 23.14 -8.56 -23.94
C PRO A 13 24.24 -8.23 -24.96
N ARG A 14 24.02 -7.24 -25.84
CA ARG A 14 24.97 -6.89 -26.90
C ARG A 14 26.37 -6.55 -26.38
N GLU A 15 26.47 -6.10 -25.13
CA GLU A 15 27.71 -5.76 -24.43
C GLU A 15 28.55 -6.98 -23.98
N MET A 16 27.98 -8.20 -23.99
CA MET A 16 28.74 -9.42 -23.67
C MET A 16 29.81 -9.73 -24.72
N LEU A 17 29.57 -9.38 -25.99
CA LEU A 17 30.53 -9.60 -27.07
C LEU A 17 31.77 -8.69 -26.92
N SER A 18 31.61 -7.49 -26.35
CA SER A 18 32.72 -6.57 -26.07
C SER A 18 33.50 -6.88 -24.81
N LYS A 19 32.98 -7.74 -23.92
CA LYS A 19 33.63 -8.13 -22.65
C LYS A 19 34.25 -9.52 -22.69
N PHE A 20 34.35 -10.12 -23.88
CA PHE A 20 34.86 -11.49 -24.04
C PHE A 20 36.33 -11.62 -23.57
N GLU A 21 37.17 -10.62 -23.80
CA GLU A 21 38.54 -10.58 -23.26
C GLU A 21 38.59 -10.48 -21.73
N GLU A 22 37.59 -9.87 -21.07
CA GLU A 22 37.49 -9.89 -19.61
C GLU A 22 37.14 -11.30 -19.10
N PHE A 23 36.27 -12.01 -19.82
CA PHE A 23 35.90 -13.38 -19.47
C PHE A 23 37.03 -14.37 -19.68
N GLU A 24 37.89 -14.20 -20.70
CA GLU A 24 39.11 -15.02 -20.83
C GLU A 24 40.10 -14.84 -19.67
N LYS A 25 40.10 -13.67 -19.04
CA LYS A 25 40.91 -13.41 -17.84
C LYS A 25 40.26 -13.91 -16.55
N THR A 26 38.99 -14.32 -16.57
CA THR A 26 38.36 -14.89 -15.37
C THR A 26 38.92 -16.28 -15.11
N THR A 27 39.34 -16.50 -13.86
CA THR A 27 39.94 -17.76 -13.45
C THR A 27 38.88 -18.86 -13.46
N VAL A 28 38.94 -19.76 -14.43
CA VAL A 28 38.06 -20.94 -14.48
C VAL A 28 38.57 -21.93 -13.45
N GLN A 29 37.84 -22.08 -12.34
CA GLN A 29 38.13 -23.11 -11.35
C GLN A 29 37.40 -24.40 -11.70
N GLY A 30 38.14 -25.50 -11.77
CA GLY A 30 37.54 -26.83 -11.97
C GLY A 30 36.89 -27.38 -10.69
N ASP A 31 35.97 -28.34 -10.84
CA ASP A 31 35.23 -28.95 -9.70
C ASP A 31 36.14 -29.45 -8.56
N ARG A 32 37.33 -29.96 -8.89
CA ARG A 32 38.34 -30.37 -7.90
C ARG A 32 38.92 -29.19 -7.10
N GLN A 33 39.17 -28.05 -7.76
CA GLN A 33 39.67 -26.85 -7.09
C GLN A 33 38.59 -26.24 -6.19
N ILE A 34 37.33 -26.22 -6.64
CA ILE A 34 36.18 -25.78 -5.84
C ILE A 34 36.02 -26.68 -4.59
N SER A 35 36.17 -27.99 -4.76
CA SER A 35 36.11 -28.96 -3.66
C SER A 35 37.26 -28.79 -2.66
N GLN A 36 38.46 -28.39 -3.12
CA GLN A 36 39.60 -28.11 -2.24
C GLN A 36 39.44 -26.79 -1.47
N LEU A 37 38.88 -25.74 -2.09
CA LEU A 37 38.61 -24.48 -1.40
C LEU A 37 37.64 -24.67 -0.23
N SER A 38 36.59 -25.48 -0.41
CA SER A 38 35.63 -25.74 0.68
C SER A 38 36.23 -26.50 1.88
N LEU A 39 37.34 -27.22 1.68
CA LEU A 39 38.09 -27.86 2.76
C LEU A 39 39.08 -26.89 3.42
N GLN A 40 39.63 -25.95 2.66
CA GLN A 40 40.63 -24.98 3.13
C GLN A 40 40.02 -23.91 4.04
N TYR A 41 38.75 -23.52 3.81
CA TYR A 41 38.04 -22.50 4.61
C TYR A 41 37.20 -23.08 5.76
N LYS A 42 37.38 -24.35 6.13
CA LYS A 42 36.56 -24.99 7.18
C LYS A 42 36.95 -24.58 8.60
N GLU A 43 38.06 -23.86 8.79
CA GLU A 43 38.58 -23.51 10.12
C GLU A 43 38.74 -22.01 10.41
N ASP A 44 38.56 -21.14 9.41
CA ASP A 44 38.58 -19.70 9.64
C ASP A 44 37.20 -19.24 10.10
N THR A 45 37.05 -19.12 11.43
CA THR A 45 35.87 -18.47 12.02
C THR A 45 35.87 -17.02 11.56
N ILE A 46 35.01 -16.69 10.60
CA ILE A 46 34.81 -15.30 10.17
C ILE A 46 34.18 -14.56 11.35
N VAL A 47 35.02 -13.92 12.17
CA VAL A 47 34.56 -12.94 13.16
C VAL A 47 34.18 -11.69 12.38
N LEU A 48 32.93 -11.65 11.95
CA LEU A 48 32.33 -10.40 11.50
C LEU A 48 32.25 -9.51 12.75
N ASP A 49 33.08 -8.48 12.82
CA ASP A 49 32.83 -7.36 13.73
C ASP A 49 31.48 -6.77 13.32
N VAL A 50 30.44 -7.23 14.01
CA VAL A 50 29.11 -6.66 13.91
C VAL A 50 29.30 -5.20 14.32
N PRO A 51 29.09 -4.23 13.41
CA PRO A 51 29.24 -2.83 13.76
C PRO A 51 28.41 -2.61 15.02
N THR A 52 29.05 -2.15 16.10
CA THR A 52 28.37 -1.85 17.36
C THR A 52 27.18 -1.00 16.98
N ALA A 53 25.98 -1.58 17.12
CA ALA A 53 24.79 -1.00 16.56
C ALA A 53 24.72 0.45 17.02
N LEU A 54 24.71 1.39 16.08
CA LEU A 54 24.42 2.79 16.38
C LEU A 54 23.23 2.77 17.34
N PRO A 55 23.27 3.52 18.46
CA PRO A 55 22.20 3.49 19.44
C PRO A 55 20.90 3.67 18.66
N ARG A 56 20.09 2.61 18.64
CA ARG A 56 18.79 2.66 17.98
C ARG A 56 18.11 3.85 18.63
N LYS A 57 17.74 4.85 17.83
CA LYS A 57 16.86 5.93 18.29
C LYS A 57 15.79 5.26 19.14
N PRO A 58 15.53 5.77 20.36
CA PRO A 58 14.61 5.11 21.27
C PRO A 58 13.36 4.75 20.48
N SER A 59 13.08 3.45 20.43
CA SER A 59 11.82 2.95 19.97
C SER A 59 10.81 3.58 20.92
N SER A 60 10.25 4.73 20.52
CA SER A 60 9.03 5.23 21.11
C SER A 60 8.07 4.03 21.15
N SER A 61 7.36 3.88 22.26
CA SER A 61 6.29 2.90 22.48
C SER A 61 5.45 2.65 21.22
N LEU A 62 4.64 1.59 21.23
CA LEU A 62 3.50 1.33 20.32
C LEU A 62 2.49 2.51 20.23
N THR A 63 2.98 3.70 19.85
CA THR A 63 2.39 5.05 19.83
C THR A 63 2.46 5.58 18.39
N GLY A 64 2.31 4.67 17.42
CA GLY A 64 2.23 5.00 15.98
C GLY A 64 0.83 4.83 15.40
N CYS A 65 -0.06 4.15 16.13
CA CYS A 65 -1.45 3.98 15.71
C CYS A 65 -2.23 5.26 16.02
N VAL A 66 -2.79 5.85 14.99
CA VAL A 66 -3.62 7.05 15.05
C VAL A 66 -5.08 6.67 15.33
N VAL A 67 -5.45 5.42 15.05
CA VAL A 67 -6.78 4.87 15.29
C VAL A 67 -6.97 4.65 16.78
N LYS A 68 -7.99 5.30 17.35
CA LYS A 68 -8.36 5.15 18.77
C LYS A 68 -9.35 4.01 18.95
N GLN A 69 -9.42 3.45 20.15
CA GLN A 69 -10.42 2.41 20.49
C GLN A 69 -11.85 2.86 20.20
N THR A 70 -12.17 4.14 20.44
CA THR A 70 -13.49 4.73 20.14
C THR A 70 -13.89 4.62 18.67
N ASN A 71 -12.93 4.57 17.74
CA ASN A 71 -13.19 4.35 16.32
C ASN A 71 -13.46 2.86 16.04
N LEU A 72 -12.75 1.95 16.72
CA LEU A 72 -12.95 0.50 16.61
C LEU A 72 -14.29 0.07 17.21
N ASP A 73 -14.74 0.70 18.29
CA ASP A 73 -16.06 0.44 18.87
C ASP A 73 -17.20 0.79 17.89
N GLN A 74 -16.90 1.58 16.86
CA GLN A 74 -17.82 1.99 15.81
C GLN A 74 -17.58 1.22 14.49
N PHE A 75 -16.83 0.11 14.50
CA PHE A 75 -16.43 -0.65 13.29
C PHE A 75 -17.63 -1.00 12.38
N ASP A 76 -18.78 -1.33 12.97
CA ASP A 76 -19.99 -1.67 12.23
C ASP A 76 -20.54 -0.49 11.41
N ALA A 77 -20.33 0.75 11.84
CA ALA A 77 -20.70 1.95 11.06
C ALA A 77 -19.91 1.99 9.75
N TYR A 78 -18.60 1.76 9.85
CA TYR A 78 -17.70 1.75 8.71
C TYR A 78 -18.00 0.57 7.77
N ARG A 79 -18.30 -0.62 8.30
CA ARG A 79 -18.75 -1.77 7.50
C ARG A 79 -20.04 -1.49 6.74
N ASN A 80 -21.04 -0.92 7.41
CA ASN A 80 -22.32 -0.59 6.76
C ASN A 80 -22.14 0.41 5.63
N PHE A 81 -21.31 1.44 5.84
CA PHE A 81 -20.97 2.39 4.78
C PHE A 81 -20.14 1.74 3.66
N ALA A 82 -19.15 0.91 4.00
CA ALA A 82 -18.30 0.20 3.05
C ALA A 82 -19.11 -0.69 2.09
N ARG A 83 -20.13 -1.41 2.58
CA ARG A 83 -21.04 -2.21 1.75
C ARG A 83 -21.82 -1.41 0.72
N ARG A 84 -22.13 -0.13 1.01
CA ARG A 84 -22.80 0.76 0.04
C ARG A 84 -21.84 1.20 -1.07
N ILE A 85 -20.58 1.42 -0.74
CA ILE A 85 -19.54 1.83 -1.71
C ILE A 85 -19.13 0.65 -2.60
N ILE A 86 -18.98 -0.51 -1.99
CA ILE A 86 -18.52 -1.76 -2.59
C ILE A 86 -19.64 -2.81 -2.40
N PRO A 87 -20.65 -2.84 -3.29
CA PRO A 87 -21.72 -3.83 -3.20
C PRO A 87 -21.23 -5.25 -3.49
N SER A 88 -20.13 -5.37 -4.23
CA SER A 88 -19.46 -6.63 -4.56
C SER A 88 -17.96 -6.44 -4.47
N SER A 89 -17.25 -7.48 -4.03
CA SER A 89 -15.81 -7.47 -3.88
C SER A 89 -15.07 -6.92 -5.13
N LEU A 90 -14.09 -6.06 -4.94
CA LEU A 90 -13.34 -5.45 -6.05
C LEU A 90 -12.23 -6.38 -6.51
N LYS A 91 -12.17 -6.61 -7.83
CA LYS A 91 -11.05 -7.30 -8.45
C LYS A 91 -9.82 -6.41 -8.43
N THR A 92 -8.71 -6.94 -7.94
CA THR A 92 -7.40 -6.28 -8.09
C THR A 92 -6.74 -6.75 -9.38
N THR A 93 -5.59 -6.17 -9.74
CA THR A 93 -4.77 -6.66 -10.85
C THR A 93 -4.15 -8.04 -10.59
N GLY A 94 -4.21 -8.54 -9.35
CA GLY A 94 -3.69 -9.84 -8.94
C GLY A 94 -4.77 -10.88 -8.65
N ARG A 95 -4.40 -11.93 -7.91
CA ARG A 95 -5.34 -12.97 -7.42
C ARG A 95 -6.10 -12.51 -6.18
N GLU A 96 -5.63 -11.42 -5.57
CA GLU A 96 -6.21 -10.85 -4.37
C GLU A 96 -7.51 -10.09 -4.70
N VAL A 97 -8.45 -10.11 -3.76
CA VAL A 97 -9.75 -9.46 -3.87
C VAL A 97 -9.90 -8.52 -2.68
N ALA A 98 -10.39 -7.30 -2.93
CA ALA A 98 -10.69 -6.34 -1.88
C ALA A 98 -12.16 -6.46 -1.44
N THR A 99 -12.40 -6.60 -0.14
CA THR A 99 -13.74 -6.79 0.44
C THR A 99 -14.29 -5.51 1.06
N ASP A 100 -15.56 -5.54 1.47
CA ASP A 100 -16.18 -4.48 2.28
C ASP A 100 -15.46 -4.30 3.62
N ASP A 101 -15.03 -5.40 4.25
CA ASP A 101 -14.19 -5.34 5.46
C ASP A 101 -12.88 -4.58 5.24
N ASP A 102 -12.17 -4.81 4.13
CA ASP A 102 -10.94 -4.07 3.83
C ASP A 102 -11.23 -2.57 3.65
N MET A 103 -12.35 -2.24 3.01
CA MET A 103 -12.79 -0.85 2.87
C MET A 103 -13.13 -0.21 4.23
N ALA A 104 -13.79 -0.93 5.13
CA ALA A 104 -14.09 -0.45 6.48
C ALA A 104 -12.80 -0.12 7.25
N VAL A 105 -11.80 -1.00 7.18
CA VAL A 105 -10.48 -0.75 7.79
C VAL A 105 -9.83 0.49 7.19
N LEU A 106 -9.85 0.62 5.86
CA LEU A 106 -9.30 1.80 5.19
C LEU A 106 -10.01 3.09 5.65
N LEU A 107 -11.33 3.09 5.74
CA LEU A 107 -12.12 4.26 6.15
C LEU A 107 -11.78 4.72 7.56
N ILE A 108 -11.64 3.79 8.51
CA ILE A 108 -11.24 4.10 9.89
C ILE A 108 -9.86 4.75 9.92
N ILE A 109 -8.90 4.19 9.19
CA ILE A 109 -7.53 4.73 9.12
C ILE A 109 -7.53 6.10 8.44
N LEU A 110 -8.30 6.28 7.36
CA LEU A 110 -8.41 7.54 6.64
C LEU A 110 -9.00 8.65 7.51
N GLU A 111 -10.07 8.36 8.26
CA GLU A 111 -10.67 9.31 9.19
C GLU A 111 -9.67 9.71 10.27
N ALA A 112 -9.03 8.72 10.92
CA ALA A 112 -8.04 8.96 11.96
C ALA A 112 -6.86 9.81 11.44
N CYS A 113 -6.37 9.52 10.22
CA CYS A 113 -5.30 10.29 9.59
C CYS A 113 -5.75 11.69 9.18
N THR A 114 -7.00 11.87 8.76
CA THR A 114 -7.56 13.19 8.39
C THR A 114 -7.71 14.09 9.61
N ASN A 115 -8.18 13.53 10.73
CA ASN A 115 -8.30 14.25 12.00
C ASN A 115 -6.95 14.57 12.65
N ASN A 116 -5.88 13.85 12.29
CA ASN A 116 -4.53 14.02 12.82
C ASN A 116 -3.51 14.22 11.69
N MET A 117 -3.84 15.15 10.79
CA MET A 117 -3.05 15.40 9.59
C MET A 117 -1.71 16.08 9.94
N ASN A 118 -0.69 15.80 9.15
CA ASN A 118 0.60 16.45 9.29
C ASN A 118 0.49 17.97 9.01
N ALA A 119 1.45 18.76 9.50
CA ALA A 119 1.51 20.21 9.24
C ALA A 119 1.55 20.55 7.73
N ASP A 120 2.14 19.69 6.91
CA ASP A 120 2.22 19.82 5.46
C ASP A 120 0.96 19.33 4.72
N ARG A 121 -0.07 18.91 5.48
CA ARG A 121 -1.32 18.31 5.00
C ARG A 121 -1.14 17.04 4.15
N SER A 122 0.00 16.36 4.26
CA SER A 122 0.24 15.12 3.53
C SER A 122 -0.32 13.90 4.27
N MET A 123 -0.82 12.92 3.50
CA MET A 123 -1.23 11.61 4.02
C MET A 123 -0.46 10.50 3.29
N PRO A 124 0.75 10.16 3.79
CA PRO A 124 1.60 9.19 3.13
C PRO A 124 1.01 7.78 3.20
N THR A 125 1.06 7.03 2.10
CA THR A 125 0.66 5.61 2.05
C THR A 125 1.36 4.78 3.12
N ALA A 126 2.61 5.13 3.47
CA ALA A 126 3.36 4.47 4.53
C ALA A 126 2.65 4.54 5.89
N ARG A 127 2.00 5.67 6.23
CA ARG A 127 1.26 5.84 7.48
C ARG A 127 -0.01 4.98 7.50
N ILE A 128 -0.71 4.88 6.37
CA ILE A 128 -1.89 4.01 6.23
C ILE A 128 -1.47 2.54 6.42
N ARG A 129 -0.42 2.11 5.71
CA ARG A 129 0.16 0.77 5.84
C ARG A 129 0.51 0.45 7.29
N GLN A 130 1.24 1.34 7.95
CA GLN A 130 1.68 1.14 9.34
C GLN A 130 0.49 0.99 10.29
N ASN A 131 -0.55 1.83 10.15
CA ASN A 131 -1.75 1.72 10.99
C ASN A 131 -2.48 0.39 10.75
N TRP A 132 -2.60 -0.03 9.50
CA TRP A 132 -3.24 -1.31 9.15
C TRP A 132 -2.46 -2.51 9.72
N GLU A 133 -1.14 -2.52 9.58
CA GLU A 133 -0.28 -3.58 10.13
C GLU A 133 -0.38 -3.65 11.66
N ILE A 134 -0.50 -2.50 12.35
CA ILE A 134 -0.72 -2.47 13.81
C ILE A 134 -2.09 -3.05 14.17
N LEU A 135 -3.16 -2.64 13.49
CA LEU A 135 -4.50 -3.20 13.74
C LEU A 135 -4.54 -4.72 13.53
N PHE A 136 -3.83 -5.22 12.50
CA PHE A 136 -3.75 -6.65 12.25
C PHE A 136 -2.95 -7.37 13.33
N ALA A 137 -1.81 -6.82 13.76
CA ALA A 137 -0.99 -7.38 14.83
C ALA A 137 -1.74 -7.45 16.17
N ASN A 138 -2.63 -6.49 16.43
CA ASN A 138 -3.49 -6.46 17.60
C ASN A 138 -4.73 -7.36 17.49
N THR A 139 -4.93 -8.05 16.36
CA THR A 139 -6.14 -8.85 16.05
C THR A 139 -7.45 -8.04 15.96
N ASP A 140 -7.36 -6.71 15.86
CA ASP A 140 -8.53 -5.83 15.65
C ASP A 140 -9.12 -6.02 14.23
N VAL A 141 -8.28 -6.42 13.28
CA VAL A 141 -8.68 -6.72 11.90
C VAL A 141 -8.14 -8.07 11.48
N MET A 142 -8.93 -8.84 10.73
CA MET A 142 -8.61 -10.22 10.37
C MET A 142 -7.67 -10.37 9.17
N ARG A 143 -7.56 -9.34 8.31
CA ARG A 143 -6.79 -9.40 7.07
C ARG A 143 -5.57 -8.47 7.12
N PRO A 144 -4.37 -8.98 6.74
CA PRO A 144 -3.17 -8.16 6.71
C PRO A 144 -3.21 -7.14 5.57
N TRP A 145 -2.33 -6.15 5.65
CA TRP A 145 -2.14 -5.16 4.60
C TRP A 145 -1.81 -5.82 3.25
N CYS A 146 -2.56 -5.46 2.20
CA CYS A 146 -2.27 -5.83 0.82
C CYS A 146 -2.18 -4.56 -0.05
N PRO A 147 -1.01 -4.24 -0.65
CA PRO A 147 -0.86 -3.07 -1.50
C PRO A 147 -1.82 -3.04 -2.69
N ARG A 148 -2.15 -4.21 -3.26
CA ARG A 148 -3.06 -4.32 -4.42
C ARG A 148 -4.51 -4.04 -4.04
N SER A 149 -4.99 -4.63 -2.93
CA SER A 149 -6.32 -4.31 -2.40
C SER A 149 -6.41 -2.83 -2.07
N TYR A 150 -5.40 -2.29 -1.39
CA TYR A 150 -5.35 -0.88 -1.06
C TYR A 150 -5.47 0.06 -2.27
N THR A 151 -4.72 -0.20 -3.35
CA THR A 151 -4.82 0.60 -4.58
C THR A 151 -6.23 0.56 -5.14
N ALA A 152 -6.85 -0.62 -5.25
CA ALA A 152 -8.22 -0.75 -5.75
C ALA A 152 -9.25 -0.02 -4.86
N LEU A 153 -9.11 -0.11 -3.54
CA LEU A 153 -9.98 0.58 -2.59
C LEU A 153 -9.83 2.11 -2.68
N ARG A 154 -8.60 2.60 -2.76
CA ARG A 154 -8.30 4.04 -2.92
C ARG A 154 -8.88 4.57 -4.23
N ASP A 155 -8.66 3.86 -5.33
CA ASP A 155 -9.14 4.27 -6.64
C ASP A 155 -10.67 4.31 -6.65
N ARG A 156 -11.33 3.34 -6.00
CA ARG A 156 -12.78 3.36 -5.79
C ARG A 156 -13.28 4.56 -4.98
N LEU A 157 -12.57 4.96 -3.93
CA LEU A 157 -12.90 6.19 -3.19
C LEU A 157 -12.68 7.45 -4.04
N SER A 158 -11.65 7.44 -4.89
CA SER A 158 -11.38 8.54 -5.81
C SER A 158 -12.46 8.67 -6.88
N GLU A 159 -12.98 7.56 -7.43
CA GLU A 159 -14.11 7.56 -8.37
C GLU A 159 -15.41 8.14 -7.79
N LYS A 160 -15.51 8.18 -6.46
CA LYS A 160 -16.68 8.67 -5.72
C LYS A 160 -16.47 10.07 -5.16
N ASP A 161 -15.37 10.74 -5.50
CA ASP A 161 -14.98 12.05 -4.96
C ASP A 161 -14.91 12.05 -3.42
N TYR A 162 -14.56 10.90 -2.83
CA TYR A 162 -14.39 10.73 -1.39
C TYR A 162 -12.95 11.01 -0.92
N ILE A 163 -12.02 11.21 -1.86
CA ILE A 163 -10.65 11.62 -1.60
C ILE A 163 -10.40 12.94 -2.32
N ASP A 164 -10.03 13.98 -1.57
CA ASP A 164 -9.55 15.22 -2.13
C ASP A 164 -8.06 15.06 -2.46
N TRP A 165 -7.69 15.18 -3.74
CA TRP A 165 -6.30 15.24 -4.17
C TRP A 165 -5.80 16.69 -4.11
N GLY A 166 -4.98 17.00 -3.10
CA GLY A 166 -4.39 18.33 -2.94
C GLY A 166 -3.14 18.56 -3.80
N ASP A 167 -2.45 17.48 -4.20
CA ASP A 167 -1.37 17.53 -5.19
C ASP A 167 -1.27 16.17 -5.89
N THR A 168 -1.47 16.17 -7.20
CA THR A 168 -1.37 14.99 -8.07
C THR A 168 0.06 14.73 -8.54
N HIS A 169 0.96 15.70 -8.43
CA HIS A 169 2.31 15.60 -8.96
C HIS A 169 3.23 14.95 -7.92
N TYR A 170 3.55 13.68 -8.14
CA TYR A 170 4.68 13.07 -7.44
C TYR A 170 5.98 13.68 -7.97
N LEU A 171 6.74 14.36 -7.11
CA LEU A 171 8.07 14.86 -7.44
C LEU A 171 9.12 13.93 -6.81
N PRO A 172 9.91 13.20 -7.60
CA PRO A 172 11.01 12.41 -7.07
C PRO A 172 12.03 13.33 -6.38
N GLY A 173 12.73 12.80 -5.36
CA GLY A 173 13.67 13.61 -4.56
C GLY A 173 14.79 14.27 -5.39
N SER A 174 15.19 13.64 -6.49
CA SER A 174 16.15 14.19 -7.46
C SER A 174 15.68 15.46 -8.16
N MET A 175 14.36 15.70 -8.23
CA MET A 175 13.75 16.87 -8.87
C MET A 175 13.19 17.88 -7.86
N SER A 176 13.27 17.57 -6.56
CA SER A 176 12.82 18.45 -5.50
C SER A 176 13.99 19.35 -5.05
N PRO A 177 13.79 20.67 -4.88
CA PRO A 177 14.86 21.58 -4.44
C PRO A 177 15.41 21.19 -3.06
N ASP A 178 14.61 20.51 -2.23
CA ASP A 178 15.00 20.05 -0.89
C ASP A 178 15.69 18.68 -0.90
N GLY A 179 15.88 18.06 -2.06
CA GLY A 179 16.37 16.67 -2.19
C GLY A 179 15.39 15.60 -1.68
N LYS A 180 14.24 16.01 -1.15
CA LYS A 180 13.20 15.13 -0.58
C LYS A 180 12.07 14.95 -1.56
N GLY A 181 11.71 13.70 -1.85
CA GLY A 181 10.56 13.42 -2.72
C GLY A 181 9.27 13.97 -2.11
N LYS A 182 8.44 14.63 -2.92
CA LYS A 182 7.12 15.09 -2.49
C LYS A 182 6.10 13.98 -2.72
N THR A 183 5.44 13.57 -1.64
CA THR A 183 4.37 12.57 -1.72
C THR A 183 3.07 13.25 -2.12
N ALA A 184 2.26 12.57 -2.94
CA ALA A 184 0.93 13.06 -3.29
C ALA A 184 0.14 13.42 -2.02
N ARG A 185 -0.43 14.62 -2.01
CA ARG A 185 -1.23 15.12 -0.89
C ARG A 185 -2.67 14.71 -1.13
N ARG A 186 -3.24 14.01 -0.16
CA ARG A 186 -4.64 13.60 -0.20
C ARG A 186 -5.23 13.61 1.21
N ARG A 187 -6.53 13.79 1.28
CA ARG A 187 -7.32 13.68 2.52
C ARG A 187 -8.67 13.06 2.21
N ALA A 188 -9.35 12.53 3.22
CA ALA A 188 -10.78 12.26 3.08
C ALA A 188 -11.51 13.57 2.75
N SER A 189 -12.40 13.55 1.76
CA SER A 189 -13.19 14.72 1.43
C SER A 189 -14.14 15.06 2.58
N GLU A 190 -14.55 16.32 2.68
CA GLU A 190 -15.50 16.76 3.70
C GLU A 190 -16.84 16.01 3.58
N ALA A 191 -17.26 15.73 2.34
CA ALA A 191 -18.43 14.91 2.05
C ALA A 191 -18.31 13.50 2.64
N LEU A 192 -17.15 12.83 2.48
CA LEU A 192 -16.91 11.51 3.08
C LEU A 192 -17.01 11.57 4.61
N MET A 193 -16.37 12.55 5.24
CA MET A 193 -16.37 12.68 6.70
C MET A 193 -17.78 12.88 7.24
N ASN A 194 -18.58 13.75 6.60
CA ASN A 194 -19.97 13.98 6.97
C ASN A 194 -20.84 12.71 6.82
N LEU A 195 -20.62 11.92 5.77
CA LEU A 195 -21.33 10.65 5.56
C LEU A 195 -20.99 9.62 6.64
N LEU A 196 -19.72 9.50 7.02
CA LEU A 196 -19.28 8.62 8.11
C LEU A 196 -19.89 9.02 9.45
N ASP A 197 -19.92 10.31 9.76
CA ASP A 197 -20.53 10.81 10.99
C ASP A 197 -22.04 10.58 11.04
N ASN A 198 -22.73 10.73 9.91
CA ASN A 198 -24.15 10.38 9.81
C ASN A 198 -24.38 8.89 10.05
N GLU A 199 -23.51 8.02 9.52
CA GLU A 199 -23.63 6.58 9.69
C GLU A 199 -23.40 6.14 11.15
N LYS A 200 -22.42 6.73 11.83
CA LYS A 200 -22.19 6.50 13.26
C LYS A 200 -23.39 6.92 14.10
N ARG A 201 -23.97 8.10 13.82
CA ARG A 201 -25.19 8.59 14.51
C ARG A 201 -26.38 7.67 14.26
N ARG A 202 -26.55 7.15 13.03
CA ARG A 202 -27.62 6.20 12.70
C ARG A 202 -27.56 4.97 13.61
N LEU A 203 -26.38 4.34 13.72
CA LEU A 203 -26.21 3.18 14.59
C LEU A 203 -26.43 3.50 16.07
N GLN A 204 -25.92 4.62 16.57
CA GLN A 204 -26.14 5.03 17.97
C GLN A 204 -27.60 5.32 18.29
N SER A 205 -28.36 5.85 17.34
CA SER A 205 -29.76 6.24 17.55
C SER A 205 -30.75 5.07 17.47
N GLY A 206 -30.31 3.89 16.98
CA GLY A 206 -31.19 2.75 16.71
C GLY A 206 -32.32 3.04 15.70
N LYS A 207 -32.34 4.23 15.09
CA LYS A 207 -33.35 4.68 14.14
C LYS A 207 -32.79 4.63 12.72
N ALA A 208 -33.46 3.87 11.85
CA ALA A 208 -33.27 3.95 10.42
C ALA A 208 -33.63 5.36 9.93
N VAL A 209 -32.64 6.24 9.78
CA VAL A 209 -32.83 7.53 9.13
C VAL A 209 -33.04 7.25 7.65
N VAL A 210 -34.29 7.40 7.19
CA VAL A 210 -34.67 7.40 5.78
C VAL A 210 -33.71 8.33 5.04
N GLU A 211 -32.94 7.80 4.09
CA GLU A 211 -32.06 8.62 3.27
C GLU A 211 -32.90 9.68 2.55
N PRO A 212 -32.49 10.97 2.56
CA PRO A 212 -33.10 11.93 1.67
C PRO A 212 -32.88 11.41 0.26
N LYS A 213 -33.98 11.05 -0.41
CA LYS A 213 -33.96 10.61 -1.80
C LYS A 213 -33.24 11.70 -2.59
N MET A 214 -32.02 11.41 -3.05
CA MET A 214 -31.25 12.31 -3.89
C MET A 214 -32.16 12.62 -5.10
N PRO A 215 -32.47 13.90 -5.39
CA PRO A 215 -33.42 14.24 -6.43
C PRO A 215 -32.95 13.62 -7.76
N ASP A 216 -33.86 12.91 -8.43
CA ASP A 216 -33.59 12.15 -9.66
C ASP A 216 -33.19 13.05 -10.86
N ASP A 217 -33.16 14.39 -10.68
CA ASP A 217 -32.97 15.39 -11.74
C ASP A 217 -31.52 15.57 -12.25
N GLU A 218 -30.50 14.94 -11.64
CA GLU A 218 -29.12 15.01 -12.18
C GLU A 218 -28.71 13.82 -13.08
N ARG A 219 -29.62 12.88 -13.37
CA ARG A 219 -29.32 11.74 -14.26
C ARG A 219 -29.50 12.02 -15.76
N VAL A 220 -29.94 13.22 -16.16
CA VAL A 220 -30.28 13.52 -17.56
C VAL A 220 -29.11 14.15 -18.36
N PHE A 221 -28.05 14.64 -17.72
CA PHE A 221 -26.99 15.39 -18.44
C PHE A 221 -25.82 14.58 -19.00
N ALA A 222 -25.84 13.23 -18.94
CA ALA A 222 -24.71 12.41 -19.39
C ALA A 222 -24.94 11.61 -20.70
N VAL A 223 -25.95 11.93 -21.51
CA VAL A 223 -26.22 11.21 -22.79
C VAL A 223 -26.34 12.14 -24.01
N ALA A 224 -25.64 13.29 -24.02
CA ALA A 224 -25.66 14.17 -25.19
C ALA A 224 -24.28 14.76 -25.50
N PHE A 225 -23.29 13.93 -25.82
CA PHE A 225 -22.08 14.34 -26.56
C PHE A 225 -21.42 13.13 -27.22
N LEU A 226 -22.10 12.54 -28.22
CA LEU A 226 -21.50 11.75 -29.29
C LEU A 226 -22.43 11.81 -30.52
N GLU A 227 -22.34 12.90 -31.28
CA GLU A 227 -22.46 12.91 -32.74
C GLU A 227 -21.24 13.64 -33.30
#